data_AF-A0A9E3A4M6-F1
#
_entry.id   AF-A0A9E3A4M6-F1
#
_cell.length_a   1.000
_cell.length_b   1.000
_cell.length_c   1.000
_cell.angle_alpha   90.00
_cell.angle_beta   90.00
_cell.angle_gamma   90.00
#
_symmetry.space_group_name_H-M   'P 1'
#
loop_
_entity.id
_entity.type
_entity.pdbx_description
1 polymer ?
#
loop_
_entity_poly.entity_id
_entity_poly.type
_entity_poly.pdbx_seq_one_letter_code
_entity_poly.pdbx_strand_id
1 'polypeptide(L)'
;MARVSFALEQLILDIEGLDAEGRGVAREPDGKVVFVEGALPGERAAVRIMTGGKRFDLGRAERLLNQSPGRRKPRCPSFGVCGGCATQHADLATQ
;
A
#
# COMPACT_ATOMS: atom_id res chain seq x y z
N MET A 1 -24.68 -6.17 -14.21
CA MET A 1 -23.23 -6.11 -13.91
C MET A 1 -22.87 -4.64 -13.74
N ALA A 2 -22.99 -4.13 -12.51
CA ALA A 2 -22.82 -2.71 -12.22
C ALA A 2 -21.34 -2.33 -12.35
N ARG A 3 -21.05 -1.44 -13.31
CA ARG A 3 -19.77 -0.75 -13.42
C ARG A 3 -19.72 0.23 -12.27
N VAL A 4 -19.16 -0.18 -11.13
CA VAL A 4 -18.93 0.72 -10.01
C VAL A 4 -17.90 1.75 -10.46
N SER A 5 -18.29 3.02 -10.41
CA SER A 5 -17.46 4.18 -10.72
C SER A 5 -16.29 4.26 -9.73
N PHE A 6 -15.16 3.66 -10.07
CA PHE A 6 -13.91 3.59 -9.28
C PHE A 6 -13.20 4.95 -9.02
N ALA A 7 -13.80 6.08 -9.39
CA ALA A 7 -13.07 7.33 -9.53
C ALA A 7 -12.79 8.07 -8.22
N LEU A 8 -13.46 7.77 -7.09
CA LEU A 8 -13.29 8.52 -5.83
C LEU A 8 -13.32 7.68 -4.54
N GLU A 9 -13.63 6.39 -4.60
CA GLU A 9 -13.68 5.57 -3.38
C GLU A 9 -12.27 5.16 -2.92
N GLN A 10 -11.86 5.66 -1.75
CA GLN A 10 -10.70 5.14 -1.02
C GLN A 10 -11.15 4.02 -0.09
N LEU A 11 -10.45 2.90 -0.10
CA LEU A 11 -10.64 1.82 0.87
C LEU A 11 -9.79 2.09 2.11
N ILE A 12 -10.35 1.92 3.29
CA ILE A 12 -9.57 1.95 4.53
C ILE A 12 -9.12 0.53 4.83
N LEU A 13 -7.82 0.27 4.68
CA LEU A 13 -7.25 -1.06 4.82
C LEU A 13 -6.16 -1.06 5.89
N ASP A 14 -6.12 -2.15 6.66
CA ASP A 14 -5.04 -2.47 7.58
C ASP A 14 -4.00 -3.31 6.83
N ILE A 15 -2.73 -2.91 6.95
CA ILE A 15 -1.60 -3.52 6.25
C ILE A 15 -1.00 -4.61 7.14
N GLU A 16 -1.04 -5.84 6.65
CA GLU A 16 -0.66 -7.04 7.39
C GLU A 16 0.81 -7.41 7.18
N GLY A 17 1.37 -7.07 6.02
CA GLY A 17 2.70 -7.53 5.62
C GLY A 17 3.29 -6.75 4.45
N LEU A 18 4.44 -7.22 3.96
CA LEU A 18 5.05 -6.77 2.72
C LEU A 18 5.20 -7.95 1.77
N ASP A 19 5.10 -7.69 0.47
CA ASP A 19 5.53 -8.63 -0.56
C ASP A 19 7.01 -8.46 -0.94
N ALA A 20 7.49 -9.30 -1.84
CA ALA A 20 8.88 -9.28 -2.30
C ALA A 20 9.25 -8.00 -3.07
N GLU A 21 8.26 -7.24 -3.55
CA GLU A 21 8.46 -5.96 -4.21
C GLU A 21 8.38 -4.77 -3.24
N GLY A 22 8.20 -5.03 -1.93
CA GLY A 22 8.12 -4.00 -0.90
C GLY A 22 6.80 -3.23 -0.88
N ARG A 23 5.72 -3.82 -1.41
CA ARG A 23 4.36 -3.28 -1.32
C ARG A 23 3.67 -3.86 -0.08
N GLY A 24 2.86 -3.03 0.57
CA GLY A 24 1.98 -3.47 1.65
C GLY A 24 1.02 -4.55 1.16
N VAL A 25 0.77 -5.56 1.98
CA VAL A 25 -0.26 -6.57 1.72
C VAL A 25 -1.42 -6.31 2.67
N ALA A 26 -2.61 -6.15 2.11
CA ALA A 26 -3.86 -6.02 2.85
C ALA A 26 -4.92 -6.95 2.27
N ARG A 27 -6.01 -7.12 3.03
CA ARG A 27 -7.19 -7.86 2.60
C ARG A 27 -8.42 -7.00 2.75
N GLU A 28 -9.26 -7.00 1.71
CA GLU A 28 -10.61 -6.45 1.81
C GLU A 28 -11.49 -7.33 2.73
N PRO A 29 -12.63 -6.81 3.21
CA PRO A 29 -13.56 -7.58 4.04
C PRO A 29 -14.06 -8.88 3.41
N ASP A 30 -14.08 -8.96 2.07
CA ASP A 30 -14.47 -10.16 1.31
C ASP A 30 -13.29 -11.15 1.12
N GLY A 31 -12.12 -10.83 1.67
CA GLY A 31 -10.91 -11.66 1.65
C GLY A 31 -10.01 -11.43 0.44
N LYS A 32 -10.38 -10.54 -0.49
CA LYS A 32 -9.58 -10.24 -1.67
C LYS A 32 -8.29 -9.52 -1.29
N VAL A 33 -7.16 -9.96 -1.89
CA VAL A 33 -5.85 -9.38 -1.60
C VAL A 33 -5.67 -8.05 -2.33
N VAL A 34 -5.14 -7.06 -1.64
CA VAL A 34 -4.75 -5.76 -2.19
C VAL A 34 -3.27 -5.52 -1.91
N PHE A 35 -2.49 -5.31 -2.97
CA PHE A 35 -1.10 -4.86 -2.85
C PHE A 35 -1.06 -3.33 -2.86
N VAL A 36 -0.45 -2.74 -1.84
CA VAL A 36 -0.54 -1.31 -1.52
C VAL A 36 0.83 -0.67 -1.59
N GLU A 37 1.07 0.14 -2.63
CA GLU A 37 2.30 0.93 -2.71
C GLU A 37 2.36 1.98 -1.58
N GLY A 38 3.53 2.07 -0.93
CA GLY A 38 3.85 3.11 0.05
C GLY A 38 3.35 2.86 1.46
N ALA A 39 2.83 1.66 1.75
CA ALA A 39 2.31 1.28 3.06
C ALA A 39 3.15 0.15 3.69
N LEU A 40 3.29 0.18 5.02
CA LEU A 40 4.08 -0.77 5.80
C LEU A 40 3.22 -1.60 6.75
N PRO A 41 3.71 -2.77 7.20
CA PRO A 41 2.99 -3.59 8.17
C PRO A 41 2.69 -2.82 9.47
N GLY A 42 1.47 -3.01 9.98
CA GLY A 42 0.96 -2.31 11.17
C GLY A 42 0.38 -0.92 10.89
N GLU A 43 0.35 -0.51 9.62
CA GLU A 43 -0.32 0.72 9.21
C GLU A 43 -1.76 0.48 8.79
N ARG A 44 -2.54 1.56 8.84
CA ARG A 44 -3.91 1.68 8.40
C ARG A 44 -3.93 2.85 7.44
N ALA A 45 -4.33 2.59 6.21
CA ALA A 45 -4.20 3.55 5.12
C ALA A 45 -5.51 3.75 4.37
N ALA A 46 -5.72 4.96 3.88
CA ALA A 46 -6.69 5.24 2.83
C ALA A 46 -6.02 4.89 1.49
N VAL A 47 -6.49 3.81 0.88
CA VAL A 47 -5.93 3.19 -0.31
C VAL A 47 -6.81 3.49 -1.51
N ARG A 48 -6.23 4.10 -2.53
CA ARG A 48 -6.88 4.22 -3.85
C ARG A 48 -6.51 2.98 -4.66
N ILE A 49 -7.52 2.27 -5.17
CA ILE A 49 -7.31 1.18 -6.11
C ILE A 49 -6.92 1.76 -7.48
N MET A 50 -5.76 1.36 -7.97
CA MET A 50 -5.20 1.76 -9.27
C MET A 50 -5.62 0.80 -10.37
N THR A 51 -5.56 -0.52 -10.08
CA THR A 51 -5.90 -1.57 -11.04
C THR A 51 -6.67 -2.67 -10.33
N GLY A 52 -7.89 -2.94 -10.79
CA GLY A 52 -8.72 -4.03 -10.31
C GLY A 52 -8.48 -5.34 -11.08
N GLY A 53 -8.31 -6.45 -10.38
CA GLY A 53 -8.12 -7.79 -10.95
C GLY A 53 -9.05 -8.84 -10.35
N LYS A 54 -9.12 -10.02 -10.98
CA LYS A 54 -9.92 -11.17 -10.46
C LYS A 54 -9.33 -11.79 -9.19
N ARG A 55 -8.00 -11.78 -9.05
CA ARG A 55 -7.28 -12.46 -7.96
C ARG A 55 -6.85 -11.50 -6.86
N PHE A 56 -6.45 -10.30 -7.25
CA PHE A 56 -5.95 -9.25 -6.37
C PHE A 56 -6.14 -7.90 -7.05
N ASP A 57 -6.09 -6.86 -6.24
CA ASP A 57 -6.05 -5.48 -6.69
C ASP A 57 -4.69 -4.83 -6.39
N LEU A 58 -4.33 -3.84 -7.19
CA LEU A 58 -3.19 -2.97 -6.95
C LEU A 58 -3.73 -1.62 -6.50
N GLY A 59 -3.25 -1.14 -5.36
CA GLY A 59 -3.60 0.15 -4.79
C GLY A 59 -2.38 0.94 -4.36
N ARG A 60 -2.61 2.21 -4.04
CA ARG A 60 -1.61 3.12 -3.48
C ARG A 60 -2.17 3.77 -2.22
N ALA A 61 -1.37 3.83 -1.16
CA ALA A 61 -1.72 4.59 0.03
C ALA A 61 -1.67 6.09 -0.29
N GLU A 62 -2.82 6.75 -0.28
CA GLU A 62 -2.90 8.21 -0.45
C GLU A 62 -2.76 8.95 0.87
N ARG A 63 -3.18 8.31 1.97
CA ARG A 63 -3.06 8.84 3.31
C ARG A 63 -2.86 7.71 4.31
N LEU A 64 -1.91 7.90 5.22
CA LEU A 64 -1.74 7.02 6.38
C LEU A 64 -2.58 7.57 7.53
N LEU A 65 -3.44 6.73 8.10
CA LEU A 65 -4.26 7.05 9.27
C LEU A 65 -3.49 6.82 10.57
N ASN A 66 -2.53 5.90 10.55
CA ASN A 66 -1.47 5.75 11.54
C ASN A 66 -0.15 5.41 10.81
N GLN A 67 0.97 5.54 11.51
CA GLN A 67 2.29 5.20 10.98
C GLN A 67 2.89 4.05 11.78
N SER A 68 3.57 3.15 11.09
CA SER A 68 4.32 2.07 11.71
C SER A 68 5.54 2.63 12.47
N PRO A 69 5.93 2.07 13.63
CA PRO A 69 7.18 2.43 14.29
C PRO A 69 8.42 2.16 13.42
N GLY A 70 8.30 1.24 12.45
CA GLY A 70 9.34 0.94 11.47
C GLY A 70 9.46 1.99 10.36
N ARG A 71 8.54 2.96 10.25
CA ARG A 71 8.58 3.98 9.19
C ARG A 71 9.76 4.93 9.37
N ARG A 72 10.44 5.23 8.26
CA ARG A 72 11.55 6.18 8.17
C ARG A 72 11.32 7.15 7.02
N LYS A 73 11.92 8.33 7.13
CA LYS A 73 11.96 9.27 6.00
C LYS A 73 12.96 8.72 4.95
N PRO A 74 12.54 8.53 3.69
CA PRO A 74 13.46 8.12 2.63
C PRO A 74 14.62 9.11 2.50
N ARG A 75 15.82 8.57 2.25
CA ARG A 75 17.03 9.39 2.07
C ARG A 75 17.17 9.91 0.65
N CYS A 76 16.66 9.16 -0.33
CA CYS A 76 16.66 9.53 -1.74
C CYS A 76 15.53 10.55 -2.02
N PRO A 77 15.84 11.74 -2.55
CA PRO A 77 14.82 12.73 -2.94
C PRO A 77 13.87 12.23 -4.04
N SER A 78 14.30 11.27 -4.85
CA SER A 78 13.52 10.68 -5.94
C SER A 78 12.75 9.41 -5.54
N PHE A 79 12.70 9.09 -4.24
CA PHE A 79 11.94 7.94 -3.74
C PHE A 79 10.46 8.06 -4.10
N GLY A 80 9.87 6.96 -4.59
CA GLY A 80 8.49 6.94 -5.11
C GLY A 80 8.34 7.42 -6.56
N VAL A 81 9.42 7.90 -7.20
CA VAL A 81 9.39 8.37 -8.61
C VAL A 81 10.32 7.54 -9.50
N CYS A 82 11.58 7.33 -9.10
CA CYS A 82 12.57 6.68 -9.98
C CYS A 82 12.46 5.15 -10.07
N GLY A 83 11.72 4.50 -9.16
CA GLY A 83 11.58 3.03 -9.10
C GLY A 83 12.81 2.27 -8.60
N GLY A 84 13.94 2.92 -8.33
CA GLY A 84 15.18 2.24 -7.93
C GLY A 84 15.20 1.67 -6.51
N CYS A 85 14.30 2.11 -5.62
CA CYS A 85 14.14 1.55 -4.29
C CYS A 85 12.66 1.52 -3.88
N ALA A 86 12.21 0.40 -3.33
CA ALA A 86 10.82 0.24 -2.87
C ALA A 86 10.64 0.57 -1.38
N THR A 87 11.63 0.26 -0.53
CA THR A 87 11.45 0.20 0.94
C THR A 87 12.32 1.18 1.74
N GLN A 88 12.86 2.26 1.13
CA GLN A 88 13.61 3.28 1.91
C GLN A 88 12.78 3.98 3.00
N HIS A 89 11.46 3.85 2.93
CA HIS A 89 10.54 4.35 3.94
C HIS A 89 10.37 3.39 5.13
N ALA A 90 11.05 2.25 5.13
CA ALA A 90 11.08 1.23 6.17
C ALA A 90 12.47 1.19 6.83
N ASP A 91 12.53 0.86 8.11
CA ASP A 91 13.78 0.51 8.79
C ASP A 91 14.24 -0.91 8.42
N LEU A 92 15.45 -1.26 8.85
CA LEU A 92 16.07 -2.55 8.46
C LEU A 92 15.29 -3.77 8.97
N ALA A 93 14.55 -3.65 10.08
CA ALA A 93 13.76 -4.76 10.61
C ALA A 93 12.46 -4.98 9.82
N THR A 94 12.00 -3.95 9.10
CA THR A 94 10.78 -3.95 8.31
C THR A 94 11.05 -4.18 6.82
N GLN A 95 12.31 -4.10 6.37
CA GLN A 95 12.74 -4.43 4.99
C GLN A 95 12.93 -5.93 4.80
#